data_AF-A0A369SIC1-F1
#
_entry.id   AF-A0A369SIC1-F1
#
_cell.length_a   1.000
_cell.length_b   1.000
_cell.length_c   1.000
_cell.angle_alpha   90.00
_cell.angle_beta   90.00
_cell.angle_gamma   90.00
#
_symmetry.space_group_name_H-M   'P 1'
#
loop_
_entity.id
_entity.type
_entity.pdbx_description
1 polymer ?
#
loop_
_entity_poly.entity_id
_entity_poly.type
_entity_poly.pdbx_seq_one_letter_code
_entity_poly.pdbx_strand_id
1 'polypeptide(L)'
;MLQPIRRVAMTAIQCYCGLYITSEFLLRPVWCIQRGIRAENQQKINTKHSLVLVNRLRQRIQQLQVGDSIVIRSVTDPNKFEDSKIYGLEGDFIRVNDPNLPETEVKFVPPGHVWLQSDEGTYDSRSYGPVPRGLIIGHKFYKINVN
;
A
#
# COMPACT_ATOMS: atom_id res chain seq x y z
N MET A 1 -4.72 29.35 42.16
CA MET A 1 -5.15 28.03 41.65
C MET A 1 -5.17 27.88 40.12
N LEU A 2 -5.16 28.94 39.30
CA LEU A 2 -5.21 28.83 37.83
C LEU A 2 -3.89 28.44 37.13
N GLN A 3 -2.74 28.65 37.77
CA GLN A 3 -1.41 28.34 37.22
C GLN A 3 -1.17 26.84 36.88
N PRO A 4 -1.52 25.87 37.76
CA PRO A 4 -1.36 24.44 37.44
C PRO A 4 -2.25 24.00 36.28
N ILE A 5 -3.49 24.51 36.21
CA ILE A 5 -4.45 24.18 35.14
C ILE A 5 -3.92 24.66 33.78
N ARG A 6 -3.37 25.88 33.71
CA ARG A 6 -2.79 26.42 32.48
C ARG A 6 -1.61 25.58 31.97
N ARG A 7 -0.74 25.10 32.87
CA ARG A 7 0.40 24.26 32.50
C ARG A 7 -0.06 22.91 31.94
N VAL A 8 -0.99 22.25 32.63
CA VAL A 8 -1.54 20.96 32.18
C VAL A 8 -2.23 21.10 30.81
N ALA A 9 -3.03 22.15 30.61
CA ALA A 9 -3.71 22.39 29.33
C ALA A 9 -2.71 22.61 28.18
N MET A 10 -1.66 23.42 28.39
CA MET A 10 -0.63 23.65 27.36
C MET A 10 0.12 22.37 27.00
N THR A 11 0.49 21.56 28.00
CA THR A 11 1.13 20.27 27.76
C THR A 11 0.22 19.33 26.97
N ALA A 12 -1.08 19.28 27.31
CA ALA A 12 -2.05 18.45 26.59
C ALA A 12 -2.17 18.87 25.11
N ILE A 13 -2.25 20.18 24.83
CA ILE A 13 -2.28 20.72 23.46
C ILE A 13 -1.00 20.34 22.71
N GLN A 14 0.18 20.53 23.32
CA GLN A 14 1.45 20.18 22.70
C GLN A 14 1.54 18.67 22.37
N CYS A 15 1.12 17.81 23.30
CA CYS A 15 1.05 16.37 23.07
C CYS A 15 0.09 16.01 21.92
N TYR A 16 -1.10 16.62 21.89
CA TYR A 16 -2.07 16.40 20.82
C TYR A 16 -1.54 16.85 19.46
N CYS A 17 -0.98 18.05 19.36
CA CYS A 17 -0.36 18.55 18.14
C CYS A 17 0.81 17.66 17.71
N GLY A 18 1.64 17.21 18.65
CA GLY A 18 2.72 16.27 18.40
C GLY A 18 2.21 14.96 17.80
N LEU A 19 1.19 14.35 18.42
CA LEU A 19 0.54 13.13 17.93
C LEU A 19 -0.12 13.34 16.55
N TYR A 20 -0.74 14.49 16.33
CA TYR A 20 -1.33 14.83 15.03
C TYR A 20 -0.26 14.92 13.94
N ILE A 21 0.85 15.63 14.19
CA ILE A 21 1.95 15.75 13.23
C ILE A 21 2.59 14.38 12.95
N THR A 22 2.84 13.57 13.98
CA THR A 22 3.45 12.25 13.78
C THR A 22 2.54 11.32 12.98
N SER A 23 1.24 11.30 13.28
CA SER A 23 0.26 10.48 12.55
C SER A 23 0.01 10.96 11.11
N GLU A 24 0.05 12.28 10.89
CA GLU A 24 -0.18 12.82 9.55
C GLU A 24 1.06 12.67 8.66
N PHE A 25 2.26 12.97 9.17
CA PHE A 25 3.46 13.10 8.36
C PHE A 25 4.46 11.94 8.45
N LEU A 26 4.48 11.19 9.56
CA LEU A 26 5.44 10.09 9.74
C LEU A 26 4.77 8.74 9.50
N LEU A 27 3.80 8.38 10.33
CA LEU A 27 3.19 7.05 10.34
C LEU A 27 1.66 7.15 10.33
N ARG A 28 1.06 6.79 9.19
CA ARG A 28 -0.40 6.73 9.08
C ARG A 28 -0.86 5.28 9.27
N PRO A 29 -1.75 4.97 10.22
CA PRO A 29 -2.46 3.69 10.23
C PRO A 29 -3.47 3.65 9.08
N VAL A 30 -3.43 2.57 8.31
CA VAL A 30 -4.33 2.32 7.18
C VAL A 30 -4.92 0.92 7.32
N TRP A 31 -6.24 0.82 7.17
CA TRP A 31 -6.92 -0.46 7.12
C TRP A 31 -6.86 -1.01 5.69
N CYS A 32 -6.11 -2.08 5.50
CA CYS A 32 -5.95 -2.74 4.20
C CYS A 32 -6.83 -3.98 4.12
N ILE A 33 -7.44 -4.17 2.96
CA ILE A 33 -8.23 -5.35 2.62
C ILE A 33 -7.48 -6.08 1.52
N GLN A 34 -7.00 -7.28 1.83
CA GLN A 34 -6.34 -8.12 0.85
C GLN A 34 -7.31 -9.17 0.33
N ARG A 35 -7.48 -9.19 -1.00
CA ARG A 35 -8.29 -10.19 -1.70
C ARG A 35 -7.35 -11.26 -2.25
N GLY A 36 -7.44 -12.47 -1.71
CA GLY A 36 -6.75 -13.63 -2.25
C GLY A 36 -7.74 -14.63 -2.85
N ILE A 37 -7.42 -15.16 -4.02
CA ILE A 37 -8.01 -16.42 -4.50
C ILE A 37 -6.98 -17.51 -4.22
N ARG A 38 -7.35 -18.48 -3.38
CA ARG A 38 -6.60 -19.74 -3.28
C ARG A 38 -7.19 -20.70 -4.31
N ALA A 39 -6.41 -21.09 -5.31
CA ALA A 39 -6.77 -22.20 -6.21
C ALA A 39 -6.87 -23.51 -5.38
N GLU A 40 -7.70 -24.51 -5.68
CA GLU A 40 -8.17 -25.00 -6.99
C GLU A 40 -9.62 -25.56 -6.92
N ASN A 41 -10.30 -25.53 -5.76
CA ASN A 41 -11.60 -26.20 -5.57
C ASN A 41 -12.67 -25.40 -4.79
N GLN A 42 -12.45 -24.12 -4.46
CA GLN A 42 -13.44 -23.33 -3.74
C GLN A 42 -13.54 -21.90 -4.30
N GLN A 43 -14.71 -21.56 -4.83
CA GLN A 43 -15.11 -20.22 -5.30
C GLN A 43 -15.27 -19.22 -4.12
N LYS A 44 -14.44 -19.29 -3.10
CA LYS A 44 -14.51 -18.39 -1.94
C LYS A 44 -13.33 -17.43 -1.97
N ILE A 45 -13.58 -16.19 -2.38
CA ILE A 45 -12.63 -15.09 -2.24
C ILE A 45 -12.36 -14.93 -0.75
N ASN A 46 -11.16 -15.26 -0.29
CA ASN A 46 -10.79 -15.04 1.09
C ASN A 46 -10.37 -13.58 1.24
N THR A 47 -11.06 -12.87 2.12
CA THR A 47 -10.78 -11.46 2.43
C THR A 47 -10.05 -11.43 3.76
N LYS A 48 -8.76 -11.06 3.73
CA LYS A 48 -7.98 -10.85 4.95
C LYS A 48 -7.96 -9.36 5.26
N HIS A 49 -8.21 -9.04 6.53
CA HIS A 49 -8.09 -7.68 7.03
C HIS A 49 -6.74 -7.50 7.70
N SER A 50 -6.08 -6.37 7.42
CA SER A 50 -4.82 -6.04 8.08
C SER A 50 -4.75 -4.56 8.39
N LEU A 51 -4.18 -4.25 9.54
CA LEU A 51 -3.80 -2.90 9.89
C LEU A 51 -2.35 -2.68 9.46
N VAL A 52 -2.13 -1.71 8.58
CA VAL A 52 -0.81 -1.39 8.05
C VAL A 52 -0.40 0.00 8.51
N LEU A 53 0.78 0.12 9.11
CA LEU A 53 1.41 1.40 9.36
C LEU A 53 2.18 1.82 8.11
N VAL A 54 1.84 2.99 7.57
CA VAL A 54 2.42 3.54 6.35
C VAL A 54 3.38 4.67 6.69
N ASN A 55 4.62 4.54 6.25
CA ASN A 55 5.63 5.60 6.31
C ASN A 55 5.47 6.54 5.12
N ARG A 56 4.95 7.75 5.40
CA ARG A 56 4.75 8.80 4.38
C ARG A 56 5.97 9.69 4.17
N LEU A 57 6.89 9.74 5.13
CA LEU A 57 8.13 10.48 4.98
C LEU A 57 8.99 9.85 3.89
N ARG A 58 9.16 8.52 3.92
CA ARG A 58 9.99 7.79 2.94
C ARG A 58 9.58 8.09 1.49
N GLN A 59 8.28 8.14 1.21
CA GLN A 59 7.75 8.44 -0.13
C GLN A 59 8.15 9.84 -0.64
N ARG A 60 8.35 10.81 0.26
CA ARG A 60 8.74 12.19 -0.10
C ARG A 60 10.25 12.34 -0.31
N ILE A 61 11.06 11.59 0.43
CA ILE A 61 12.52 11.76 0.46
C ILE A 61 13.27 10.74 -0.41
N GLN A 62 12.66 9.59 -0.71
CA GLN A 62 13.28 8.51 -1.46
C GLN A 62 12.52 8.23 -2.75
N GLN A 63 13.28 7.86 -3.77
CA GLN A 63 12.73 7.33 -5.02
C GLN A 63 12.17 5.93 -4.76
N LEU A 64 11.17 5.56 -5.55
CA LEU A 64 10.61 4.21 -5.50
C LEU A 64 11.60 3.25 -6.14
N GLN A 65 11.70 2.06 -5.56
CA GLN A 65 12.58 1.00 -6.03
C GLN A 65 11.79 -0.30 -6.20
N VAL A 66 12.25 -1.13 -7.16
CA VAL A 66 11.76 -2.50 -7.27
C VAL A 66 12.03 -3.23 -5.95
N GLY A 67 11.03 -3.97 -5.48
CA GLY A 67 11.05 -4.66 -4.19
C GLY A 67 10.44 -3.86 -3.04
N ASP A 68 10.18 -2.56 -3.21
CA ASP A 68 9.54 -1.76 -2.18
C ASP A 68 8.14 -2.30 -1.86
N SER A 69 7.88 -2.53 -0.57
CA SER A 69 6.53 -2.79 -0.08
C SER A 69 5.79 -1.49 0.16
N ILE A 70 4.62 -1.36 -0.44
CA ILE A 70 3.81 -0.15 -0.44
C ILE A 70 2.36 -0.45 -0.09
N VAL A 71 1.62 0.61 0.25
CA VAL A 71 0.16 0.59 0.30
C VAL A 71 -0.35 1.48 -0.81
N ILE A 72 -1.35 0.99 -1.54
CA ILE A 72 -2.02 1.73 -2.61
C ILE A 72 -3.50 1.89 -2.28
N ARG A 73 -4.11 2.92 -2.88
CA ARG A 73 -5.56 2.95 -3.07
C ARG A 73 -5.92 1.93 -4.16
N SER A 74 -6.92 1.09 -3.91
CA SER A 74 -7.32 0.06 -4.87
C SER A 74 -7.73 0.69 -6.20
N VAL A 75 -7.26 0.08 -7.29
CA VAL A 75 -7.62 0.47 -8.65
C VAL A 75 -9.10 0.20 -8.93
N THR A 76 -9.67 -0.81 -8.28
CA THR A 76 -11.08 -1.23 -8.49
C THR A 76 -12.06 -0.55 -7.56
N ASP A 77 -11.65 -0.21 -6.35
CA ASP A 77 -12.52 0.40 -5.34
C ASP A 77 -11.76 1.52 -4.61
N PRO A 78 -11.99 2.80 -4.98
CA PRO A 78 -11.29 3.92 -4.39
C PRO A 78 -11.46 4.04 -2.86
N ASN A 79 -12.45 3.38 -2.25
CA ASN A 79 -12.67 3.39 -0.81
C ASN A 79 -11.81 2.37 -0.06
N LYS A 80 -11.05 1.52 -0.76
CA LYS A 80 -10.23 0.46 -0.19
C LYS A 80 -8.75 0.70 -0.40
N PHE A 81 -7.96 0.15 0.52
CA PHE A 81 -6.51 0.13 0.45
C PHE A 81 -6.00 -1.31 0.37
N GLU A 82 -4.94 -1.48 -0.40
CA GLU A 82 -4.33 -2.78 -0.70
C GLU A 82 -2.83 -2.69 -0.42
N ASP A 83 -2.26 -3.74 0.19
CA ASP A 83 -0.83 -3.87 0.32
C ASP A 83 -0.25 -4.59 -0.90
N SER A 84 0.83 -4.04 -1.43
CA SER A 84 1.44 -4.51 -2.67
C SER A 84 2.94 -4.30 -2.64
N LYS A 85 3.64 -4.94 -3.57
CA LYS A 85 5.08 -4.82 -3.76
C LYS A 85 5.36 -4.33 -5.17
N ILE A 86 6.30 -3.39 -5.31
CA ILE A 86 6.75 -2.91 -6.61
C ILE A 86 7.58 -4.02 -7.26
N TYR A 87 7.16 -4.45 -8.44
CA TYR A 87 7.85 -5.44 -9.25
C TYR A 87 8.54 -4.81 -10.46
N GLY A 88 8.02 -3.68 -10.94
CA GLY A 88 8.59 -2.91 -12.04
C GLY A 88 8.30 -1.42 -11.91
N LEU A 89 9.17 -0.60 -12.48
CA LEU A 89 9.07 0.86 -12.54
C LEU A 89 8.87 1.31 -13.99
N GLU A 90 8.64 2.62 -14.16
CA GLU A 90 8.53 3.23 -15.48
C GLU A 90 9.72 2.88 -16.40
N GLY A 91 9.42 2.53 -17.65
CA GLY A 91 10.42 2.09 -18.62
C GLY A 91 10.70 0.58 -18.62
N ASP A 92 10.26 -0.15 -17.59
CA ASP A 92 10.52 -1.59 -17.51
C ASP A 92 9.63 -2.40 -18.47
N PHE A 93 10.18 -3.54 -18.90
CA PHE A 93 9.44 -4.59 -19.62
C PHE A 93 9.29 -5.81 -18.71
N ILE A 94 8.04 -6.09 -18.31
CA ILE A 94 7.69 -7.15 -17.38
C ILE A 94 7.24 -8.38 -18.15
N ARG A 95 7.90 -9.51 -17.91
CA ARG A 95 7.46 -10.82 -18.40
C ARG A 95 6.36 -11.34 -17.49
N VAL A 96 5.17 -11.52 -18.05
CA VAL A 96 4.02 -12.09 -17.36
C VAL A 96 3.85 -13.52 -17.86
N ASN A 97 4.17 -14.47 -16.99
CA ASN A 97 3.93 -15.89 -17.26
C ASN A 97 2.48 -16.21 -16.87
N ASP A 98 1.59 -16.29 -17.85
CA ASP A 98 0.24 -16.85 -17.66
C ASP A 98 0.30 -18.35 -17.99
N PRO A 99 0.03 -19.25 -17.03
CA PRO A 99 0.01 -20.69 -17.27
C PRO A 99 -0.99 -21.13 -18.35
N ASN A 100 -1.99 -20.29 -18.66
CA ASN A 100 -3.03 -20.58 -19.65
C ASN A 100 -2.67 -20.10 -21.06
N LEU A 101 -1.57 -19.35 -21.22
CA LEU A 101 -1.11 -18.87 -22.52
C LEU A 101 0.17 -19.61 -22.93
N PRO A 102 0.28 -20.04 -24.20
CA PRO A 102 1.46 -20.76 -24.68
C PRO A 102 2.71 -19.86 -24.79
N GLU A 103 2.53 -18.54 -24.84
CA GLU A 103 3.62 -17.57 -24.98
C GLU A 103 3.69 -16.64 -23.76
N THR A 104 4.91 -16.32 -23.34
CA THR A 104 5.17 -15.31 -22.30
C THR A 104 4.80 -13.93 -22.83
N GLU A 105 3.81 -13.29 -22.21
CA GLU A 105 3.46 -11.93 -22.57
C GLU A 105 4.47 -10.95 -21.97
N VAL A 106 4.90 -9.96 -22.75
CA VAL A 106 5.76 -8.87 -22.28
C VAL A 106 4.95 -7.59 -22.19
N LYS A 107 4.87 -7.01 -21.00
CA LYS A 107 4.13 -5.77 -20.71
C LYS A 107 5.10 -4.63 -20.44
N PHE A 108 4.91 -3.50 -21.11
CA PHE A 108 5.67 -2.29 -20.86
C PHE A 108 5.04 -1.46 -19.72
N VAL A 109 5.87 -0.86 -18.87
CA VAL A 109 5.43 0.06 -17.80
C VAL A 109 5.60 1.51 -18.27
N PRO A 110 4.49 2.26 -18.52
CA PRO A 110 4.58 3.64 -18.99
C PRO A 110 5.21 4.59 -17.97
N PRO A 111 5.68 5.78 -18.41
CA PRO A 111 6.05 6.87 -17.52
C PRO A 111 4.96 7.19 -16.49
N GLY A 112 5.38 7.45 -15.25
CA GLY A 112 4.48 7.73 -14.13
C GLY A 112 3.70 6.52 -13.59
N HIS A 113 3.98 5.31 -14.07
CA HIS A 113 3.34 4.07 -13.62
C HIS A 113 4.33 3.12 -12.95
N VAL A 114 3.78 2.16 -12.21
CA VAL A 114 4.51 1.07 -11.56
C VAL A 114 3.80 -0.26 -11.83
N TRP A 115 4.55 -1.34 -11.93
CA TRP A 115 3.99 -2.70 -11.96
C TRP A 115 3.98 -3.27 -10.54
N LEU A 116 2.81 -3.69 -10.06
CA LEU A 116 2.62 -4.16 -8.70
C LEU A 116 2.27 -5.64 -8.67
N GLN A 117 2.82 -6.36 -7.70
CA GLN A 117 2.45 -7.73 -7.39
C GLN A 117 2.20 -7.88 -5.89
N SER A 118 1.33 -8.81 -5.53
CA SER A 118 1.03 -9.15 -4.14
C SER A 118 1.40 -10.60 -3.88
N ASP A 119 2.01 -10.89 -2.74
CA ASP A 119 2.47 -12.24 -2.40
C ASP A 119 1.30 -13.26 -2.31
N GLU A 120 0.12 -12.80 -1.88
CA GLU A 120 -1.09 -13.62 -1.72
C GLU A 120 -2.29 -13.14 -2.56
N GLY A 121 -2.12 -12.07 -3.34
CA GLY A 121 -3.20 -11.43 -4.07
C GLY A 121 -3.34 -11.93 -5.50
N THR A 122 -4.58 -12.17 -5.93
CA THR A 122 -4.91 -12.47 -7.33
C THR A 122 -5.41 -11.25 -8.11
N TYR A 123 -5.55 -10.11 -7.45
CA TYR A 123 -5.89 -8.84 -8.06
C TYR A 123 -4.67 -7.91 -7.99
N ASP A 124 -3.78 -8.04 -8.96
CA ASP A 124 -2.58 -7.22 -9.08
C ASP A 124 -2.35 -6.74 -10.52
N SER A 125 -1.19 -6.18 -10.83
CA SER A 125 -0.91 -5.67 -12.18
C SER A 125 -1.00 -6.73 -13.28
N ARG A 126 -0.93 -8.03 -12.96
CA ARG A 126 -1.19 -9.07 -13.96
C ARG A 126 -2.63 -9.05 -14.46
N SER A 127 -3.57 -8.62 -13.61
CA SER A 127 -4.99 -8.57 -13.93
C SER A 127 -5.41 -7.25 -14.56
N TYR A 128 -4.94 -6.12 -14.02
CA TYR A 128 -5.39 -4.78 -14.45
C TYR A 128 -4.31 -3.93 -15.12
N GLY A 129 -3.07 -4.42 -15.22
CA GLY A 129 -1.94 -3.73 -15.85
C GLY A 129 -1.17 -2.77 -14.94
N PRO A 130 -0.35 -1.88 -15.52
CA PRO A 130 0.44 -0.90 -14.77
C PRO A 130 -0.43 0.07 -13.96
N VAL A 131 0.03 0.46 -12.77
CA VAL A 131 -0.71 1.31 -11.83
C VAL A 131 -0.11 2.72 -11.80
N PRO A 132 -0.93 3.78 -11.88
CA PRO A 132 -0.44 5.14 -11.71
C PRO A 132 0.23 5.32 -10.34
N ARG A 133 1.44 5.89 -10.33
CA ARG A 133 2.19 6.18 -9.09
C ARG A 133 1.39 7.05 -8.10
N GLY A 134 0.45 7.86 -8.59
CA GLY A 134 -0.43 8.69 -7.77
C GLY A 134 -1.37 7.92 -6.84
N LEU A 135 -1.59 6.61 -7.07
CA LEU A 135 -2.40 5.77 -6.18
C LEU A 135 -1.61 5.26 -4.96
N ILE A 136 -0.28 5.46 -4.92
CA ILE A 136 0.57 5.03 -3.82
C ILE A 136 0.37 5.95 -2.61
N ILE A 137 -0.06 5.37 -1.50
CA ILE A 137 -0.30 6.05 -0.22
C ILE A 137 0.99 6.22 0.58
N GLY A 138 1.93 5.29 0.43
CA GLY A 138 3.26 5.34 1.03
C GLY A 138 3.87 3.95 1.22
N HIS A 139 5.02 3.91 1.89
CA HIS A 139 5.72 2.65 2.15
C HIS A 139 5.12 1.90 3.31
N LYS A 140 4.95 0.59 3.16
CA LYS A 140 4.57 -0.31 4.23
C LYS A 140 5.71 -0.37 5.25
N PHE A 141 5.46 0.09 6.46
CA PHE A 141 6.43 0.04 7.57
C PHE A 141 6.20 -1.19 8.43
N TYR A 142 4.93 -1.46 8.78
CA TYR A 142 4.57 -2.61 9.62
C TYR A 142 3.16 -3.09 9.29
N LYS A 143 2.91 -4.41 9.32
CA LYS A 143 1.61 -5.03 9.02
C LYS A 143 1.18 -5.92 10.20
N ILE A 144 -0.05 -5.73 10.66
CA ILE A 144 -0.70 -6.54 11.67
C ILE A 144 -1.89 -7.22 11.00
N ASN A 145 -1.90 -8.54 11.00
CA ASN A 145 -3.05 -9.30 10.50
C ASN A 145 -4.14 -9.32 11.58
N VAL A 146 -5.36 -9.00 11.17
CA VAL A 146 -6.54 -9.03 12.04
C VAL A 146 -7.35 -10.26 11.63
N ASN A 147 -7.41 -11.24 12.54
CA ASN A 147 -8.22 -12.45 12.38
C ASN A 147 -9.71 -12.17 12.63
#